data_AF-A0A3E0E6Z8-F1
#
_entry.id   AF-A0A3E0E6Z8-F1
#
_cell.length_a   1.000
_cell.length_b   1.000
_cell.length_c   1.000
_cell.angle_alpha   90.00
_cell.angle_beta   90.00
_cell.angle_gamma   90.00
#
_symmetry.space_group_name_H-M   'P 1'
#
loop_
_entity.id
_entity.type
_entity.pdbx_description
1 polymer ?
#
loop_
_entity_poly.entity_id
_entity_poly.type
_entity_poly.pdbx_seq_one_letter_code
_entity_poly.pdbx_strand_id
1 'polypeptide(L)'
;MNSLQSDPFLSKAQFSAFAVGVLFLLAYWIFGFDGITFSDDVYYLLAGKKFWKGTMEVNDYHFSSRWGAYVPSGLVGYLLGFDAHKISLISLISYATSLFLLIKILPKSTPAWVLVLWFCTQVYFLHFLTKVYPDSLLVVWTCLVPVASVYRKSSPILSGIVLITALFAGFLTKETIVLMAPLPILLFYFDWKKKELSNSFYLSVLVTGIMLSAAYLGYFWVKFGDPLHRISSINAGHYISEFTYADKGLLSILKRLTVLPIITFVERSYWAWIVFALPGITVGLKSMKTPAFEFSLALLCLLIGFWFMSSTLEFYNPIYLNPRHLIILVPMLSMLIALGWNKWKYSGRWKIYMVSLLLLGTGISLVQMDLKMAVFNLALAMVVRFSNLKFYPVFVVLILVVPALIAIPYQQKLKQYDLLIKTLRVETQKTDSKEAIYTHSFLDFSKKVLLPEDSISQEILIPMYQLPKDPGQFPKQLKVLIYDYYLHAYPEEQKDVDEISNWLRKHYELLRTYKTGNIIVSEYRLK
;
A
#
# COMPACT_ATOMS: atom_id res chain seq x y z
N MET A 1 -34.45 -12.40 -7.54
CA MET A 1 -34.05 -12.59 -6.12
C MET A 1 -33.18 -13.83 -6.09
N ASN A 2 -31.87 -13.70 -5.92
CA ASN A 2 -30.98 -14.85 -5.80
C ASN A 2 -30.42 -14.84 -4.38
N SER A 3 -30.73 -15.89 -3.62
CA SER A 3 -30.04 -16.24 -2.39
C SER A 3 -28.53 -16.27 -2.63
N LEU A 4 -27.75 -16.00 -1.58
CA LEU A 4 -26.33 -16.36 -1.55
C LEU A 4 -26.20 -17.79 -2.07
N GLN A 5 -25.44 -17.95 -3.15
CA GLN A 5 -25.45 -19.20 -3.91
C GLN A 5 -24.89 -20.34 -3.06
N SER A 6 -25.61 -21.45 -3.05
CA SER A 6 -25.18 -22.73 -2.49
C SER A 6 -24.15 -23.45 -3.35
N ASP A 7 -23.87 -22.95 -4.56
CA ASP A 7 -22.91 -23.52 -5.49
C ASP A 7 -21.48 -23.07 -5.11
N PRO A 8 -20.60 -23.99 -4.69
CA PRO A 8 -19.24 -23.64 -4.29
C PRO A 8 -18.35 -23.22 -5.48
N PHE A 9 -18.80 -23.43 -6.72
CA PHE A 9 -18.00 -23.20 -7.92
C PHE A 9 -18.29 -21.86 -8.61
N LEU A 10 -17.24 -21.26 -9.17
CA LEU A 10 -17.34 -20.08 -10.01
C LEU A 10 -18.02 -20.42 -11.33
N SER A 11 -18.87 -19.53 -11.84
CA SER A 11 -19.35 -19.66 -13.23
C SER A 11 -18.19 -19.56 -14.22
N LYS A 12 -18.35 -20.12 -15.44
CA LYS A 12 -17.33 -20.05 -16.50
C LYS A 12 -16.85 -18.61 -16.77
N ALA A 13 -17.77 -17.65 -16.77
CA ALA A 13 -17.45 -16.22 -16.95
C ALA A 13 -16.65 -15.64 -15.77
N GLN A 14 -17.02 -15.97 -14.53
CA GLN A 14 -16.28 -15.55 -13.33
C GLN A 14 -14.88 -16.19 -13.28
N PHE A 15 -14.77 -17.47 -13.60
CA PHE A 15 -13.48 -18.16 -13.65
C PHE A 15 -12.57 -17.57 -14.73
N SER A 16 -13.10 -17.33 -15.93
CA SER A 16 -12.34 -16.69 -17.01
C SER A 16 -11.87 -15.29 -16.62
N ALA A 17 -12.74 -14.47 -16.01
CA ALA A 17 -12.36 -13.15 -15.52
C ALA A 17 -11.29 -13.24 -14.42
N PHE A 18 -11.44 -14.15 -13.45
CA PHE A 18 -10.44 -14.40 -12.42
C PHE A 18 -9.07 -14.78 -13.02
N ALA A 19 -9.05 -15.75 -13.95
CA ALA A 19 -7.84 -16.19 -14.60
C ALA A 19 -7.13 -15.05 -15.35
N VAL A 20 -7.88 -14.24 -16.11
CA VAL A 20 -7.34 -13.06 -16.80
C VAL A 20 -6.75 -12.05 -15.80
N GLY A 21 -7.45 -11.80 -14.68
CA GLY A 21 -6.96 -10.91 -13.62
C GLY A 21 -5.66 -11.40 -12.99
N VAL A 22 -5.59 -12.70 -12.64
CA VAL A 22 -4.38 -13.31 -12.08
C VAL A 22 -3.23 -13.28 -13.09
N LEU A 23 -3.48 -13.58 -14.37
CA LEU A 23 -2.48 -13.51 -15.42
C LEU A 23 -1.95 -12.07 -15.60
N PHE A 24 -2.84 -11.07 -15.55
CA PHE A 24 -2.44 -9.67 -15.58
C PHE A 24 -1.56 -9.31 -14.38
N LEU A 25 -1.98 -9.68 -13.16
CA LEU A 25 -1.19 -9.42 -11.94
C LEU A 25 0.17 -10.14 -11.98
N LEU A 26 0.22 -11.37 -12.47
CA LEU A 26 1.46 -12.12 -12.64
C LEU A 26 2.39 -11.43 -13.66
N ALA A 27 1.85 -11.04 -14.83
CA ALA A 27 2.62 -10.31 -15.84
C ALA A 27 3.14 -8.98 -15.28
N TYR A 28 2.31 -8.23 -14.56
CA TYR A 28 2.73 -6.99 -13.90
C TYR A 28 3.77 -7.26 -12.82
N TRP A 29 3.65 -8.34 -12.05
CA TRP A 29 4.64 -8.71 -11.03
C TRP A 29 6.00 -9.07 -11.66
N ILE A 30 6.01 -9.76 -12.80
CA ILE A 30 7.24 -10.10 -13.54
C ILE A 30 7.88 -8.85 -14.15
N PHE A 31 7.12 -8.09 -14.93
CA PHE A 31 7.67 -7.01 -15.75
C PHE A 31 7.72 -5.66 -15.03
N GLY A 32 6.89 -5.47 -14.00
CA GLY A 32 6.76 -4.22 -13.24
C GLY A 32 7.68 -4.08 -12.05
N PHE A 33 8.57 -5.05 -11.79
CA PHE A 33 9.55 -4.93 -10.72
C PHE A 33 10.59 -3.85 -11.08
N ASP A 34 10.69 -2.85 -10.21
CA ASP A 34 11.55 -1.66 -10.34
C ASP A 34 12.52 -1.54 -9.14
N GLY A 35 12.74 -2.61 -8.37
CA GLY A 35 13.60 -2.63 -7.19
C GLY A 35 12.89 -2.38 -5.87
N ILE A 36 13.63 -2.09 -4.80
CA ILE A 36 13.06 -1.69 -3.51
C ILE A 36 12.63 -0.21 -3.51
N THR A 37 12.00 0.23 -2.44
CA THR A 37 11.59 1.63 -2.16
C THR A 37 12.41 2.26 -1.05
N PHE A 38 13.43 1.56 -0.55
CA PHE A 38 14.44 2.03 0.42
C PHE A 38 13.84 2.50 1.76
N SER A 39 12.68 1.94 2.12
CA SER A 39 11.81 2.41 3.21
C SER A 39 11.38 1.20 4.07
N ASP A 40 10.11 1.11 4.43
CA ASP A 40 9.54 0.06 5.27
C ASP A 40 9.78 -1.35 4.68
N ASP A 41 9.88 -1.47 3.34
CA ASP A 41 10.14 -2.75 2.68
C ASP A 41 11.49 -3.37 3.05
N VAL A 42 12.53 -2.57 3.19
CA VAL A 42 13.86 -3.02 3.67
C VAL A 42 13.74 -3.59 5.07
N TYR A 43 13.02 -2.89 5.96
CA TYR A 43 12.80 -3.35 7.32
C TYR A 43 12.07 -4.70 7.31
N TYR A 44 10.95 -4.83 6.58
CA TYR A 44 10.17 -6.07 6.58
C TYR A 44 10.92 -7.24 5.94
N LEU A 45 11.74 -7.00 4.91
CA LEU A 45 12.64 -8.00 4.34
C LEU A 45 13.63 -8.51 5.39
N LEU A 46 14.32 -7.60 6.08
CA LEU A 46 15.34 -7.95 7.08
C LEU A 46 14.74 -8.58 8.35
N ALA A 47 13.63 -8.03 8.85
CA ALA A 47 12.90 -8.57 9.99
C ALA A 47 12.36 -9.98 9.69
N GLY A 48 11.80 -10.20 8.50
CA GLY A 48 11.36 -11.51 8.04
C GLY A 48 12.51 -12.52 8.01
N LYS A 49 13.66 -12.13 7.43
CA LYS A 49 14.88 -12.97 7.44
C LYS A 49 15.35 -13.32 8.85
N LYS A 50 15.39 -12.33 9.76
CA LYS A 50 15.79 -12.55 11.15
C LYS A 50 14.82 -13.47 11.89
N PHE A 51 13.51 -13.33 11.65
CA PHE A 51 12.48 -14.13 12.31
C PHE A 51 12.61 -15.61 11.98
N TRP A 52 12.71 -15.95 10.70
CA TRP A 52 12.87 -17.34 10.27
C TRP A 52 14.26 -17.93 10.58
N LYS A 53 15.24 -17.08 10.93
CA LYS A 53 16.53 -17.50 11.51
C LYS A 53 16.52 -17.59 13.04
N GLY A 54 15.42 -17.28 13.71
CA GLY A 54 15.33 -17.29 15.18
C GLY A 54 16.09 -16.17 15.89
N THR A 55 16.42 -15.08 15.18
CA THR A 55 17.23 -13.94 15.70
C THR A 55 16.45 -12.63 15.78
N MET A 56 15.15 -12.66 15.50
CA MET A 56 14.30 -11.46 15.58
C MET A 56 13.86 -11.23 17.02
N GLU A 57 14.07 -10.02 17.49
CA GLU A 57 13.60 -9.56 18.79
C GLU A 57 12.52 -8.49 18.60
N VAL A 58 11.43 -8.62 19.37
CA VAL A 58 10.43 -7.55 19.50
C VAL A 58 10.99 -6.54 20.49
N ASN A 59 11.04 -5.28 20.09
CA ASN A 59 11.63 -4.17 20.84
C ASN A 59 10.73 -2.92 20.74
N ASP A 60 11.19 -1.80 21.28
CA ASP A 60 10.42 -0.55 21.32
C ASP A 60 10.20 0.08 19.94
N TYR A 61 10.88 -0.40 18.90
CA TYR A 61 10.61 0.02 17.54
C TYR A 61 9.28 -0.57 17.07
N HIS A 62 8.32 0.31 16.80
CA HIS A 62 6.93 -0.06 16.51
C HIS A 62 6.74 -1.05 15.33
N PHE A 63 7.68 -1.14 14.37
CA PHE A 63 7.61 -2.15 13.32
C PHE A 63 7.97 -3.57 13.78
N SER A 64 8.67 -3.74 14.90
CA SER A 64 9.09 -5.04 15.43
C SER A 64 7.92 -5.91 15.89
N SER A 65 6.79 -5.28 16.26
CA SER A 65 5.56 -5.96 16.67
C SER A 65 4.58 -6.24 15.52
N ARG A 66 4.91 -5.83 14.28
CA ARG A 66 4.04 -6.04 13.09
C ARG A 66 4.27 -7.40 12.44
N TRP A 67 3.99 -8.47 13.19
CA TRP A 67 4.25 -9.85 12.75
C TRP A 67 3.53 -10.21 11.46
N GLY A 68 2.31 -9.69 11.27
CA GLY A 68 1.54 -9.91 10.06
C GLY A 68 2.21 -9.35 8.79
N ALA A 69 3.14 -8.38 8.93
CA ALA A 69 3.85 -7.79 7.80
C ALA A 69 5.08 -8.61 7.38
N TYR A 70 5.93 -8.98 8.34
CA TYR A 70 7.24 -9.58 8.03
C TYR A 70 7.29 -11.10 8.14
N VAL A 71 6.39 -11.75 8.89
CA VAL A 71 6.43 -13.23 9.02
C VAL A 71 6.06 -13.92 7.71
N PRO A 72 4.94 -13.56 7.02
CA PRO A 72 4.58 -14.22 5.76
C PRO A 72 5.58 -13.93 4.63
N SER A 73 6.08 -12.70 4.54
CA SER A 73 7.12 -12.34 3.56
C SER A 73 8.45 -13.05 3.86
N GLY A 74 8.85 -13.09 5.13
CA GLY A 74 10.02 -13.85 5.56
C GLY A 74 9.94 -15.34 5.21
N LEU A 75 8.75 -15.95 5.26
CA LEU A 75 8.54 -17.36 4.89
C LEU A 75 8.84 -17.58 3.41
N VAL A 76 8.36 -16.69 2.54
CA VAL A 76 8.69 -16.74 1.11
C VAL A 76 10.20 -16.62 0.90
N GLY A 77 10.87 -15.72 1.62
CA GLY A 77 12.33 -15.57 1.56
C GLY A 77 13.09 -16.78 2.07
N TYR A 78 12.57 -17.44 3.11
CA TYR A 78 13.13 -18.68 3.63
C TYR A 78 13.01 -19.84 2.64
N LEU A 79 11.87 -19.95 1.94
CA LEU A 79 11.61 -21.03 0.99
C LEU A 79 12.25 -20.82 -0.39
N LEU A 80 12.29 -19.58 -0.90
CA LEU A 80 12.69 -19.26 -2.28
C LEU A 80 14.04 -18.51 -2.39
N GLY A 81 14.64 -18.17 -1.26
CA GLY A 81 15.88 -17.39 -1.16
C GLY A 81 15.65 -15.90 -0.90
N PHE A 82 16.70 -15.24 -0.40
CA PHE A 82 16.64 -13.83 0.01
C PHE A 82 16.83 -12.87 -1.18
N ASP A 83 15.76 -12.69 -1.94
CA ASP A 83 15.69 -11.75 -3.06
C ASP A 83 14.40 -10.93 -2.97
N ALA A 84 14.49 -9.60 -3.11
CA ALA A 84 13.36 -8.71 -2.90
C ALA A 84 12.21 -8.96 -3.90
N HIS A 85 12.53 -9.29 -5.15
CA HIS A 85 11.53 -9.61 -6.16
C HIS A 85 10.81 -10.91 -5.82
N LYS A 86 11.56 -11.99 -5.53
CA LYS A 86 10.99 -13.28 -5.11
C LYS A 86 10.14 -13.15 -3.85
N ILE A 87 10.60 -12.42 -2.84
CA ILE A 87 9.87 -12.24 -1.58
C ILE A 87 8.56 -11.47 -1.82
N SER A 88 8.54 -10.51 -2.74
CA SER A 88 7.32 -9.80 -3.12
C SER A 88 6.21 -10.68 -3.73
N LEU A 89 6.49 -11.96 -4.03
CA LEU A 89 5.47 -12.95 -4.38
C LEU A 89 4.33 -13.01 -3.35
N ILE A 90 4.61 -12.73 -2.08
CA ILE A 90 3.56 -12.64 -1.04
C ILE A 90 2.50 -11.58 -1.38
N SER A 91 2.88 -10.46 -2.00
CA SER A 91 1.97 -9.40 -2.43
C SER A 91 1.12 -9.86 -3.62
N LEU A 92 1.70 -10.62 -4.56
CA LEU A 92 0.94 -11.25 -5.64
C LEU A 92 -0.08 -12.26 -5.12
N ILE A 93 0.31 -13.14 -4.20
CA ILE A 93 -0.59 -14.10 -3.54
C ILE A 93 -1.71 -13.34 -2.82
N SER A 94 -1.38 -12.24 -2.14
CA SER A 94 -2.36 -11.41 -1.42
C SER A 94 -3.39 -10.80 -2.36
N TYR A 95 -2.96 -10.27 -3.51
CA TYR A 95 -3.88 -9.67 -4.49
C TYR A 95 -4.72 -10.72 -5.20
N ALA A 96 -4.13 -11.86 -5.59
CA ALA A 96 -4.84 -12.97 -6.20
C ALA A 96 -5.90 -13.56 -5.24
N THR A 97 -5.55 -13.73 -3.96
CA THR A 97 -6.47 -14.19 -2.92
C THR A 97 -7.62 -13.20 -2.74
N SER A 98 -7.31 -11.91 -2.67
CA SER A 98 -8.32 -10.86 -2.55
C SER A 98 -9.28 -10.86 -3.74
N LEU A 99 -8.76 -10.95 -4.97
CA LEU A 99 -9.56 -11.02 -6.18
C LEU A 99 -10.47 -12.26 -6.19
N PHE A 100 -9.93 -13.42 -5.78
CA PHE A 100 -10.70 -14.66 -5.65
C PHE A 100 -11.86 -14.49 -4.67
N LEU A 101 -11.60 -13.94 -3.48
CA LEU A 101 -12.62 -13.70 -2.47
C LEU A 101 -13.75 -12.81 -3.01
N LEU A 102 -13.40 -11.71 -3.70
CA LEU A 102 -14.38 -10.79 -4.30
C LEU A 102 -15.20 -11.45 -5.41
N ILE A 103 -14.57 -12.21 -6.30
CA ILE A 103 -15.27 -12.90 -7.39
C ILE A 103 -16.21 -13.98 -6.85
N LYS A 104 -15.80 -14.70 -5.80
CA LYS A 104 -16.60 -15.75 -5.17
C LYS A 104 -17.94 -15.24 -4.62
N ILE A 105 -17.94 -14.04 -4.03
CA ILE A 105 -19.17 -13.43 -3.51
C ILE A 105 -19.93 -12.60 -4.55
N LEU A 106 -19.36 -12.37 -5.73
CA LEU A 106 -19.98 -11.57 -6.78
C LEU A 106 -21.21 -12.29 -7.32
N PRO A 107 -22.40 -11.67 -7.35
CA PRO A 107 -23.59 -12.31 -7.93
C PRO A 107 -23.36 -12.66 -9.41
N LYS A 108 -23.72 -13.88 -9.84
CA LYS A 108 -23.51 -14.36 -11.24
C LYS A 108 -24.11 -13.45 -12.33
N SER A 109 -25.12 -12.64 -12.00
CA SER A 109 -25.72 -11.66 -12.92
C SER A 109 -24.86 -10.39 -13.12
N THR A 110 -23.81 -10.22 -12.32
CA THR A 110 -22.94 -9.04 -12.33
C THR A 110 -21.75 -9.29 -13.26
N PRO A 111 -21.34 -8.32 -14.09
CA PRO A 111 -20.24 -8.51 -15.03
C PRO A 111 -18.89 -8.61 -14.30
N ALA A 112 -18.38 -9.83 -14.13
CA ALA A 112 -17.11 -10.10 -13.43
C ALA A 112 -15.88 -9.39 -14.04
N TRP A 113 -15.89 -9.15 -15.36
CA TRP A 113 -14.81 -8.41 -16.03
C TRP A 113 -14.67 -6.98 -15.51
N VAL A 114 -15.76 -6.35 -15.04
CA VAL A 114 -15.72 -5.00 -14.48
C VAL A 114 -14.96 -5.02 -13.16
N LEU A 115 -15.28 -5.97 -12.27
CA LEU A 115 -14.56 -6.13 -11.01
C LEU A 115 -13.06 -6.31 -11.26
N VAL A 116 -12.70 -7.24 -12.15
CA VAL A 116 -11.30 -7.55 -12.47
C VAL A 116 -10.59 -6.33 -13.05
N LEU A 117 -11.20 -5.65 -14.02
CA LEU A 117 -10.59 -4.50 -14.67
C LEU A 117 -10.27 -3.40 -13.66
N TRP A 118 -11.22 -3.00 -12.81
CA TRP A 118 -11.01 -1.92 -11.84
C TRP A 118 -10.09 -2.32 -10.68
N PHE A 119 -10.07 -3.60 -10.29
CA PHE A 119 -9.15 -4.12 -9.28
C PHE A 119 -7.69 -4.15 -9.79
N CYS A 120 -7.51 -4.57 -11.06
CA CYS A 120 -6.19 -4.80 -11.64
C CYS A 120 -5.58 -3.58 -12.34
N THR A 121 -6.17 -2.38 -12.31
CA THR A 121 -5.66 -1.23 -13.10
C THR A 121 -5.35 0.02 -12.29
N GLN A 122 -5.55 0.00 -10.97
CA GLN A 122 -5.20 1.16 -10.14
C GLN A 122 -3.67 1.23 -9.97
N VAL A 123 -3.05 2.31 -10.45
CA VAL A 123 -1.58 2.42 -10.59
C VAL A 123 -0.84 2.31 -9.25
N TYR A 124 -1.33 2.96 -8.19
CA TYR A 124 -0.70 2.90 -6.87
C TYR A 124 -0.86 1.52 -6.21
N PHE A 125 -1.99 0.86 -6.42
CA PHE A 125 -2.25 -0.51 -5.99
C PHE A 125 -1.26 -1.46 -6.66
N LEU A 126 -1.11 -1.36 -7.99
CA LEU A 126 -0.13 -2.15 -8.73
C LEU A 126 1.32 -1.82 -8.38
N HIS A 127 1.63 -0.58 -7.99
CA HIS A 127 2.98 -0.24 -7.52
C HIS A 127 3.40 -1.09 -6.31
N PHE A 128 2.48 -1.37 -5.37
CA PHE A 128 2.77 -2.20 -4.19
C PHE A 128 2.71 -3.71 -4.46
N LEU A 129 2.25 -4.14 -5.65
CA LEU A 129 2.24 -5.56 -6.05
C LEU A 129 3.66 -6.14 -6.11
N THR A 130 4.64 -5.32 -6.48
CA THR A 130 6.06 -5.72 -6.65
C THR A 130 6.91 -5.41 -5.42
N LYS A 131 6.28 -5.03 -4.29
CA LYS A 131 6.97 -4.61 -3.05
C LYS A 131 6.59 -5.49 -1.88
N VAL A 132 7.44 -5.48 -0.86
CA VAL A 132 7.19 -6.16 0.42
C VAL A 132 6.66 -5.13 1.42
N TYR A 133 5.43 -4.67 1.20
CA TYR A 133 4.73 -3.76 2.11
C TYR A 133 3.64 -4.49 2.89
N PRO A 134 3.33 -4.06 4.12
CA PRO A 134 2.23 -4.59 4.91
C PRO A 134 0.89 -4.32 4.23
N ASP A 135 0.82 -3.27 3.41
CA ASP A 135 -0.39 -2.84 2.74
C ASP A 135 -0.96 -3.90 1.79
N SER A 136 -0.11 -4.74 1.15
CA SER A 136 -0.57 -5.79 0.24
C SER A 136 -1.27 -6.93 0.99
N LEU A 137 -0.73 -7.34 2.15
CA LEU A 137 -1.37 -8.31 3.05
C LEU A 137 -2.61 -7.71 3.71
N LEU A 138 -2.56 -6.43 4.08
CA LEU A 138 -3.71 -5.72 4.64
C LEU A 138 -4.92 -5.71 3.68
N VAL A 139 -4.68 -5.64 2.37
CA VAL A 139 -5.73 -5.76 1.36
C VAL A 139 -6.51 -7.07 1.51
N VAL A 140 -5.87 -8.20 1.80
CA VAL A 140 -6.56 -9.48 2.06
C VAL A 140 -7.47 -9.37 3.26
N TRP A 141 -6.97 -8.84 4.37
CA TRP A 141 -7.72 -8.72 5.61
C TRP A 141 -8.92 -7.77 5.45
N THR A 142 -8.72 -6.63 4.79
CA THR A 142 -9.82 -5.69 4.48
C THR A 142 -10.86 -6.30 3.54
N CYS A 143 -10.49 -7.21 2.64
CA CYS A 143 -11.44 -7.98 1.82
C CYS A 143 -12.21 -9.03 2.64
N LEU A 144 -11.48 -9.77 3.47
CA LEU A 144 -12.02 -10.92 4.18
C LEU A 144 -13.07 -10.52 5.22
N VAL A 145 -12.92 -9.35 5.85
CA VAL A 145 -13.88 -8.82 6.83
C VAL A 145 -15.32 -8.71 6.27
N PRO A 146 -15.60 -7.91 5.21
CA PRO A 146 -16.95 -7.83 4.65
C PRO A 146 -17.37 -9.13 3.94
N VAL A 147 -16.44 -9.91 3.37
CA VAL A 147 -16.76 -11.25 2.82
C VAL A 147 -17.32 -12.16 3.91
N ALA A 148 -16.70 -12.20 5.09
CA ALA A 148 -17.19 -12.95 6.23
C ALA A 148 -18.54 -12.39 6.71
N SER A 149 -18.71 -11.06 6.73
CA SER A 149 -19.99 -10.43 7.08
C SER A 149 -21.15 -10.84 6.14
N VAL A 150 -20.87 -11.09 4.86
CA VAL A 150 -21.87 -11.56 3.89
C VAL A 150 -22.41 -12.94 4.27
N TYR A 151 -21.57 -13.83 4.79
CA TYR A 151 -21.94 -15.19 5.20
C TYR A 151 -22.49 -15.29 6.64
N ARG A 152 -22.66 -14.17 7.36
CA ARG A 152 -23.07 -14.14 8.77
C ARG A 152 -24.40 -14.84 9.10
N LYS A 153 -25.27 -15.02 8.10
CA LYS A 153 -26.56 -15.72 8.26
C LYS A 153 -26.50 -17.20 7.86
N SER A 154 -25.73 -17.54 6.83
CA SER A 154 -25.63 -18.91 6.32
C SER A 154 -24.62 -19.77 7.07
N SER A 155 -23.56 -19.15 7.60
CA SER A 155 -22.49 -19.83 8.33
C SER A 155 -22.04 -18.97 9.52
N PRO A 156 -22.95 -18.75 10.50
CA PRO A 156 -22.79 -17.70 11.50
C PRO A 156 -21.53 -17.84 12.36
N ILE A 157 -21.25 -19.04 12.87
CA ILE A 157 -20.09 -19.26 13.74
C ILE A 157 -18.79 -19.05 12.96
N LEU A 158 -18.60 -19.76 11.84
CA LEU A 158 -17.39 -19.62 11.02
C LEU A 158 -17.19 -18.17 10.54
N SER A 159 -18.26 -17.48 10.16
CA SER A 159 -18.19 -16.08 9.73
C SER A 159 -17.76 -15.15 10.86
N GLY A 160 -18.24 -15.38 12.10
CA GLY A 160 -17.83 -14.61 13.28
C GLY A 160 -16.34 -14.79 13.60
N ILE A 161 -15.87 -16.05 13.59
CA ILE A 161 -14.45 -16.40 13.77
C ILE A 161 -13.60 -15.70 12.69
N VAL A 162 -13.93 -15.93 11.41
CA VAL A 162 -13.15 -15.39 10.28
C VAL A 162 -13.11 -13.87 10.30
N LEU A 163 -14.22 -13.21 10.61
CA LEU A 163 -14.28 -11.75 10.70
C LEU A 163 -13.30 -11.21 11.75
N ILE A 164 -13.36 -11.74 12.96
CA ILE A 164 -12.51 -11.26 14.06
C ILE A 164 -11.06 -11.64 13.84
N THR A 165 -10.78 -12.86 13.36
CA THR A 165 -9.42 -13.26 12.99
C THR A 165 -8.86 -12.36 11.89
N ALA A 166 -9.66 -11.95 10.91
CA ALA A 166 -9.22 -11.01 9.87
C ALA A 166 -8.93 -9.61 10.43
N LEU A 167 -9.76 -9.08 11.32
CA LEU A 167 -9.49 -7.80 12.01
C LEU A 167 -8.20 -7.89 12.85
N PHE A 168 -8.03 -8.98 13.60
CA PHE A 168 -6.86 -9.21 14.44
C PHE A 168 -5.58 -9.41 13.63
N ALA A 169 -5.59 -10.26 12.60
CA ALA A 169 -4.45 -10.45 11.70
C ALA A 169 -4.12 -9.16 10.92
N GLY A 170 -5.15 -8.41 10.51
CA GLY A 170 -5.00 -7.08 9.97
C GLY A 170 -4.30 -6.15 10.95
N PHE A 171 -4.63 -6.21 12.25
CA PHE A 171 -4.02 -5.35 13.27
C PHE A 171 -2.57 -5.72 13.53
N LEU A 172 -2.23 -7.01 13.49
CA LEU A 172 -0.85 -7.49 13.52
C LEU A 172 -0.06 -7.15 12.24
N THR A 173 -0.74 -6.87 11.13
CA THR A 173 -0.10 -6.46 9.87
C THR A 173 0.12 -4.94 9.84
N LYS A 174 -0.93 -4.17 10.11
CA LYS A 174 -0.93 -2.71 10.10
C LYS A 174 -2.14 -2.16 10.86
N GLU A 175 -1.90 -1.14 11.67
CA GLU A 175 -2.89 -0.57 12.59
C GLU A 175 -4.06 0.11 11.86
N THR A 176 -3.89 0.48 10.58
CA THR A 176 -4.95 1.07 9.77
C THR A 176 -6.15 0.12 9.54
N ILE A 177 -6.07 -1.17 9.89
CA ILE A 177 -7.26 -2.02 9.95
C ILE A 177 -8.29 -1.50 10.96
N VAL A 178 -7.87 -0.74 11.99
CA VAL A 178 -8.75 -0.23 13.04
C VAL A 178 -9.86 0.65 12.46
N LEU A 179 -9.66 1.23 11.27
CA LEU A 179 -10.71 1.93 10.53
C LEU A 179 -11.93 1.04 10.22
N MET A 180 -11.78 -0.28 10.21
CA MET A 180 -12.87 -1.27 10.04
C MET A 180 -13.52 -1.70 11.35
N ALA A 181 -12.97 -1.33 12.51
CA ALA A 181 -13.50 -1.72 13.82
C ALA A 181 -14.97 -1.32 14.07
N PRO A 182 -15.50 -0.20 13.52
CA PRO A 182 -16.93 0.10 13.64
C PRO A 182 -17.85 -0.86 12.88
N LEU A 183 -17.35 -1.64 11.91
CA LEU A 183 -18.20 -2.45 11.04
C LEU A 183 -19.05 -3.49 11.81
N PRO A 184 -18.52 -4.31 12.74
CA PRO A 184 -19.33 -5.28 13.47
C PRO A 184 -20.44 -4.62 14.31
N ILE A 185 -20.18 -3.43 14.84
CA ILE A 185 -21.15 -2.63 15.61
C ILE A 185 -22.26 -2.14 14.69
N LEU A 186 -21.92 -1.63 13.50
CA LEU A 186 -22.91 -1.21 12.50
C LEU A 186 -23.75 -2.39 12.03
N LEU A 187 -23.14 -3.55 11.74
CA LEU A 187 -23.87 -4.76 11.37
C LEU A 187 -24.87 -5.17 12.45
N PHE A 188 -24.43 -5.17 13.72
CA PHE A 188 -25.32 -5.43 14.86
C PHE A 188 -26.51 -4.48 14.90
N TYR A 189 -26.25 -3.18 14.77
CA TYR A 189 -27.30 -2.15 14.76
C TYR A 189 -28.32 -2.38 13.64
N PHE A 190 -27.87 -2.65 12.41
CA PHE A 190 -28.76 -2.86 11.27
C PHE A 190 -29.53 -4.18 11.35
N ASP A 191 -28.87 -5.28 11.74
CA ASP A 191 -29.52 -6.58 11.92
C ASP A 191 -30.55 -6.52 13.07
N TRP A 192 -30.25 -5.83 14.17
CA TRP A 192 -31.18 -5.59 15.27
C TRP A 192 -32.41 -4.80 14.81
N LYS A 193 -32.20 -3.68 14.12
CA LYS A 193 -33.29 -2.84 13.58
C LYS A 193 -34.19 -3.58 12.61
N LYS A 194 -33.65 -4.57 11.88
CA LYS A 194 -34.41 -5.43 10.95
C LYS A 194 -34.98 -6.70 11.59
N LYS A 195 -34.70 -6.96 12.87
CA LYS A 195 -35.07 -8.20 13.58
C LYS A 195 -34.49 -9.47 12.90
N GLU A 196 -33.29 -9.35 12.33
CA GLU A 196 -32.58 -10.42 11.62
C GLU A 196 -31.27 -10.80 12.32
N LEU A 197 -31.21 -10.63 13.64
CA LEU A 197 -30.02 -10.94 14.46
C LEU A 197 -29.70 -12.44 14.44
N SER A 198 -28.45 -12.74 14.11
CA SER A 198 -27.88 -14.08 14.23
C SER A 198 -27.08 -14.18 15.52
N ASN A 199 -27.71 -14.66 16.60
CA ASN A 199 -27.07 -14.74 17.92
C ASN A 199 -25.76 -15.53 17.90
N SER A 200 -25.72 -16.64 17.15
CA SER A 200 -24.51 -17.46 17.02
C SER A 200 -23.34 -16.71 16.35
N PHE A 201 -23.63 -15.81 15.41
CA PHE A 201 -22.60 -14.98 14.78
C PHE A 201 -22.03 -13.97 15.78
N TYR A 202 -22.88 -13.22 16.47
CA TYR A 202 -22.42 -12.19 17.42
C TYR A 202 -21.76 -12.80 18.67
N LEU A 203 -22.23 -13.95 19.15
CA LEU A 203 -21.56 -14.69 20.22
C LEU A 203 -20.17 -15.15 19.77
N SER A 204 -20.04 -15.67 18.55
CA SER A 204 -18.74 -16.05 17.99
C SER A 204 -17.80 -14.85 17.86
N VAL A 205 -18.30 -13.71 17.37
CA VAL A 205 -17.53 -12.45 17.31
C VAL A 205 -17.01 -12.07 18.69
N LEU A 206 -17.87 -12.12 19.72
CA LEU A 206 -17.50 -11.76 21.09
C LEU A 206 -16.45 -12.72 21.67
N VAL A 207 -16.70 -14.03 21.61
CA VAL A 207 -15.83 -15.06 22.20
C VAL A 207 -14.46 -15.07 21.52
N THR A 208 -14.42 -15.07 20.19
CA THR A 208 -13.16 -15.03 19.44
C THR A 208 -12.41 -13.72 19.71
N GLY A 209 -13.13 -12.59 19.82
CA GLY A 209 -12.55 -11.28 20.10
C GLY A 209 -11.86 -11.23 21.46
N ILE A 210 -12.55 -11.70 22.52
CA ILE A 210 -12.00 -11.81 23.87
C ILE A 210 -10.79 -12.73 23.88
N MET A 211 -10.88 -13.91 23.27
CA MET A 211 -9.80 -14.90 23.26
C MET A 211 -8.52 -14.35 22.61
N LEU A 212 -8.62 -13.77 21.41
CA LEU A 212 -7.45 -13.22 20.70
C LEU A 212 -6.89 -11.98 21.41
N SER A 213 -7.75 -11.13 21.96
CA SER A 213 -7.31 -9.95 22.70
C SER A 213 -6.60 -10.34 24.00
N ALA A 214 -7.13 -11.32 24.74
CA ALA A 214 -6.49 -11.83 25.95
C ALA A 214 -5.12 -12.45 25.65
N ALA A 215 -5.02 -13.25 24.58
CA ALA A 215 -3.74 -13.83 24.15
C ALA A 215 -2.72 -12.75 23.75
N TYR A 216 -3.16 -11.73 23.02
CA TYR A 216 -2.34 -10.61 22.58
C TYR A 216 -1.83 -9.75 23.76
N LEU A 217 -2.75 -9.31 24.63
CA LEU A 217 -2.39 -8.50 25.80
C LEU A 217 -1.55 -9.31 26.79
N GLY A 218 -1.85 -10.60 26.96
CA GLY A 218 -1.07 -11.51 27.78
C GLY A 218 0.37 -11.67 27.30
N TYR A 219 0.59 -11.75 25.97
CA TYR A 219 1.94 -11.77 25.41
C TYR A 219 2.74 -10.51 25.80
N PHE A 220 2.17 -9.32 25.61
CA PHE A 220 2.85 -8.07 25.93
C PHE A 220 3.06 -7.88 27.43
N TRP A 221 2.09 -8.32 28.25
CA TRP A 221 2.24 -8.36 29.70
C TRP A 221 3.44 -9.22 30.12
N VAL A 222 3.55 -10.44 29.60
CA VAL A 222 4.63 -11.37 29.96
C VAL A 222 5.99 -10.86 29.45
N LYS A 223 6.04 -10.29 28.23
CA LYS A 223 7.31 -9.91 27.59
C LYS A 223 7.84 -8.54 28.03
N PHE A 224 6.96 -7.58 28.32
CA PHE A 224 7.32 -6.18 28.58
C PHE A 224 6.80 -5.64 29.92
N GLY A 225 5.98 -6.40 30.65
CA GLY A 225 5.33 -5.91 31.87
C GLY A 225 4.20 -4.90 31.63
N ASP A 226 3.89 -4.58 30.38
CA ASP A 226 2.83 -3.65 29.98
C ASP A 226 1.96 -4.28 28.87
N PRO A 227 0.68 -4.62 29.13
CA PRO A 227 -0.20 -5.18 28.11
C PRO A 227 -0.48 -4.22 26.94
N LEU A 228 -0.30 -2.92 27.15
CA LEU A 228 -0.51 -1.88 26.15
C LEU A 228 0.82 -1.37 25.55
N HIS A 229 1.93 -2.10 25.74
CA HIS A 229 3.27 -1.71 25.25
C HIS A 229 3.29 -1.30 23.78
N ARG A 230 2.53 -1.98 22.91
CA ARG A 230 2.45 -1.57 21.50
C ARG A 230 1.79 -0.20 21.31
N ILE A 231 0.75 0.11 22.09
CA ILE A 231 0.07 1.41 22.00
C ILE A 231 1.01 2.52 22.48
N SER A 232 1.72 2.29 23.60
CA SER A 232 2.73 3.24 24.08
C SER A 232 3.89 3.39 23.10
N SER A 233 4.40 2.30 22.51
CA SER A 233 5.42 2.34 21.44
C SER A 233 4.96 3.11 20.20
N ILE A 234 3.70 2.95 19.77
CA ILE A 234 3.13 3.71 18.65
C ILE A 234 3.05 5.20 19.00
N ASN A 235 2.56 5.55 20.19
CA ASN A 235 2.48 6.95 20.63
C ASN A 235 3.88 7.57 20.75
N ALA A 236 4.85 6.86 21.33
CA ALA A 236 6.24 7.31 21.43
C ALA A 236 6.94 7.45 20.06
N GLY A 237 6.53 6.64 19.07
CA GLY A 237 7.01 6.71 17.71
C GLY A 237 6.49 7.92 16.90
N HIS A 238 5.49 8.66 17.39
CA HIS A 238 5.04 9.90 16.76
C HIS A 238 5.95 11.06 17.13
N TYR A 239 7.03 11.23 16.36
CA TYR A 239 7.83 12.45 16.39
C TYR A 239 7.16 13.54 15.55
N ILE A 240 7.29 14.80 15.99
CA ILE A 240 6.86 15.96 15.21
C ILE A 240 7.65 15.96 13.91
N SER A 241 6.94 15.85 12.79
CA SER A 241 7.52 15.85 11.45
C SER A 241 6.63 16.63 10.50
N GLU A 242 7.11 16.88 9.28
CA GLU A 242 6.31 17.50 8.23
C GLU A 242 5.01 16.72 7.93
N PHE A 243 4.95 15.45 8.32
CA PHE A 243 3.83 14.54 8.13
C PHE A 243 2.84 14.51 9.30
N THR A 244 3.14 15.17 10.42
CA THR A 244 2.21 15.31 11.56
C THR A 244 1.39 16.58 11.48
N TYR A 245 0.26 16.62 12.19
CA TYR A 245 -0.59 17.80 12.37
C TYR A 245 -0.62 18.31 13.81
N ALA A 246 0.11 17.67 14.73
CA ALA A 246 0.15 17.98 16.15
C ALA A 246 0.57 19.42 16.45
N ASP A 247 1.49 19.93 15.64
CA ASP A 247 2.14 21.23 15.75
C ASP A 247 1.59 22.27 14.74
N LYS A 248 0.62 21.86 13.91
CA LYS A 248 0.08 22.71 12.85
C LYS A 248 -1.14 23.50 13.34
N GLY A 249 -1.23 24.76 12.92
CA GLY A 249 -2.35 25.63 13.26
C GLY A 249 -3.71 25.12 12.77
N LEU A 250 -4.80 25.62 13.38
CA LEU A 250 -6.19 25.25 13.10
C LEU A 250 -6.53 25.28 11.59
N LEU A 251 -5.99 26.24 10.84
CA LEU A 251 -6.23 26.37 9.41
C LEU A 251 -5.70 25.15 8.62
N SER A 252 -4.55 24.60 9.00
CA SER A 252 -3.97 23.41 8.37
C SER A 252 -4.81 22.16 8.68
N ILE A 253 -5.32 22.05 9.90
CA ILE A 253 -6.26 20.99 10.29
C ILE A 253 -7.56 21.13 9.48
N LEU A 254 -8.14 22.34 9.40
CA LEU A 254 -9.36 22.57 8.64
C LEU A 254 -9.17 22.23 7.15
N LYS A 255 -8.06 22.62 6.53
CA LYS A 255 -7.70 22.23 5.16
C LYS A 255 -7.61 20.71 5.01
N ARG A 256 -6.99 20.02 5.98
CA ARG A 256 -6.89 18.55 6.02
C ARG A 256 -8.24 17.86 6.17
N LEU A 257 -9.23 18.48 6.82
CA LEU A 257 -10.56 17.90 7.02
C LEU A 257 -11.58 18.29 5.96
N THR A 258 -11.26 19.21 5.05
CA THR A 258 -12.24 19.71 4.06
C THR A 258 -11.79 19.46 2.64
N VAL A 259 -10.73 20.13 2.20
CA VAL A 259 -10.34 20.19 0.78
C VAL A 259 -9.27 19.15 0.43
N LEU A 260 -8.28 18.95 1.30
CA LEU A 260 -7.13 18.09 0.96
C LEU A 260 -7.50 16.63 0.65
N PRO A 261 -8.45 15.96 1.33
CA PRO A 261 -8.82 14.59 0.98
C PRO A 261 -9.39 14.48 -0.45
N ILE A 262 -10.21 15.45 -0.88
CA ILE A 262 -10.77 15.50 -2.23
C ILE A 262 -9.66 15.70 -3.26
N ILE A 263 -8.77 16.66 -2.99
CA ILE A 263 -7.58 16.89 -3.81
C ILE A 263 -6.75 15.62 -3.95
N THR A 264 -6.45 14.93 -2.85
CA THR A 264 -5.68 13.68 -2.86
C THR A 264 -6.38 12.59 -3.67
N PHE A 265 -7.72 12.47 -3.56
CA PHE A 265 -8.45 11.48 -4.38
C PHE A 265 -8.33 11.77 -5.88
N VAL A 266 -8.35 13.03 -6.29
CA VAL A 266 -8.19 13.43 -7.69
C VAL A 266 -6.76 13.20 -8.17
N GLU A 267 -5.77 13.75 -7.47
CA GLU A 267 -4.34 13.68 -7.81
C GLU A 267 -3.83 12.23 -7.87
N ARG A 268 -4.34 11.36 -6.98
CA ARG A 268 -3.91 9.96 -6.89
C ARG A 268 -4.83 8.99 -7.65
N SER A 269 -5.68 9.53 -8.53
CA SER A 269 -6.60 8.79 -9.41
C SER A 269 -7.69 7.96 -8.70
N TYR A 270 -7.88 8.08 -7.39
CA TYR A 270 -8.95 7.38 -6.66
C TYR A 270 -10.34 7.97 -6.92
N TRP A 271 -10.41 9.23 -7.37
CA TRP A 271 -11.66 9.93 -7.64
C TRP A 271 -12.56 9.15 -8.62
N ALA A 272 -11.99 8.66 -9.73
CA ALA A 272 -12.72 7.84 -10.68
C ALA A 272 -13.29 6.57 -10.05
N TRP A 273 -12.51 5.87 -9.21
CA TRP A 273 -12.99 4.67 -8.51
C TRP A 273 -14.14 5.01 -7.55
N ILE A 274 -14.05 6.11 -6.82
CA ILE A 274 -15.12 6.60 -5.93
C ILE A 274 -16.38 6.91 -6.73
N VAL A 275 -16.28 7.69 -7.82
CA VAL A 275 -17.43 8.08 -8.66
C VAL A 275 -18.14 6.87 -9.24
N PHE A 276 -17.40 5.90 -9.78
CA PHE A 276 -18.00 4.67 -10.32
C PHE A 276 -18.54 3.73 -9.24
N ALA A 277 -18.11 3.85 -7.98
CA ALA A 277 -18.62 3.07 -6.86
C ALA A 277 -19.96 3.62 -6.31
N LEU A 278 -20.26 4.92 -6.48
CA LEU A 278 -21.49 5.55 -5.95
C LEU A 278 -22.80 4.82 -6.30
N PRO A 279 -23.04 4.34 -7.55
CA PRO A 279 -24.22 3.56 -7.87
C PRO A 279 -24.31 2.27 -7.05
N GLY A 280 -23.18 1.59 -6.79
CA GLY A 280 -23.10 0.40 -5.96
C GLY A 280 -23.37 0.69 -4.49
N ILE A 281 -22.79 1.77 -3.96
CA ILE A 281 -23.04 2.24 -2.57
C ILE A 281 -24.54 2.47 -2.37
N THR A 282 -25.19 3.17 -3.31
CA THR A 282 -26.62 3.41 -3.23
C THR A 282 -27.50 2.18 -3.45
N VAL A 283 -26.99 1.09 -4.05
CA VAL A 283 -27.67 -0.21 -4.06
C VAL A 283 -27.57 -0.85 -2.67
N GLY A 284 -26.36 -0.92 -2.11
CA GLY A 284 -26.09 -1.53 -0.81
C GLY A 284 -26.87 -0.87 0.31
N LEU A 285 -26.79 0.46 0.44
CA LEU A 285 -27.48 1.19 1.50
C LEU A 285 -29.01 1.12 1.40
N LYS A 286 -29.57 0.82 0.22
CA LYS A 286 -31.01 0.62 0.03
C LYS A 286 -31.47 -0.82 0.24
N SER A 287 -30.57 -1.80 0.19
CA SER A 287 -30.93 -3.21 0.25
C SER A 287 -29.85 -4.07 0.93
N MET A 288 -30.22 -4.68 2.05
CA MET A 288 -29.39 -5.66 2.78
C MET A 288 -29.39 -7.06 2.15
N LYS A 289 -30.01 -7.24 0.97
CA LYS A 289 -30.14 -8.55 0.31
C LYS A 289 -28.96 -8.90 -0.58
N THR A 290 -28.02 -7.98 -0.76
CA THR A 290 -26.88 -8.15 -1.67
C THR A 290 -25.59 -7.85 -0.93
N PRO A 291 -24.46 -8.46 -1.34
CA PRO A 291 -23.14 -8.13 -0.80
C PRO A 291 -22.78 -6.63 -0.85
N ALA A 292 -23.48 -5.85 -1.67
CA ALA A 292 -23.30 -4.41 -1.74
C ALA A 292 -23.48 -3.74 -0.37
N PHE A 293 -24.33 -4.25 0.52
CA PHE A 293 -24.57 -3.64 1.83
C PHE A 293 -23.33 -3.69 2.72
N GLU A 294 -22.77 -4.89 2.93
CA GLU A 294 -21.58 -5.12 3.75
C GLU A 294 -20.38 -4.34 3.20
N PHE A 295 -20.21 -4.35 1.87
CA PHE A 295 -19.14 -3.61 1.19
C PHE A 295 -19.33 -2.09 1.26
N SER A 296 -20.57 -1.59 1.22
CA SER A 296 -20.86 -0.17 1.40
C SER A 296 -20.51 0.29 2.80
N LEU A 297 -20.92 -0.48 3.82
CA LEU A 297 -20.58 -0.16 5.21
C LEU A 297 -19.08 -0.22 5.44
N ALA A 298 -18.39 -1.26 4.95
CA ALA A 298 -16.95 -1.38 5.03
C ALA A 298 -16.23 -0.18 4.37
N LEU A 299 -16.62 0.19 3.15
CA LEU A 299 -16.06 1.35 2.46
C LEU A 299 -16.29 2.64 3.26
N LEU A 300 -17.49 2.84 3.81
CA LEU A 300 -17.80 4.02 4.62
C LEU A 300 -16.97 4.07 5.91
N CYS A 301 -16.78 2.94 6.60
CA CYS A 301 -15.89 2.85 7.75
C CYS A 301 -14.46 3.28 7.38
N LEU A 302 -13.91 2.74 6.29
CA LEU A 302 -12.57 3.09 5.81
C LEU A 302 -12.48 4.57 5.40
N LEU A 303 -13.45 5.10 4.65
CA LEU A 303 -13.44 6.49 4.17
C LEU A 303 -13.60 7.48 5.31
N ILE A 304 -14.58 7.28 6.20
CA ILE A 304 -14.81 8.17 7.35
C ILE A 304 -13.61 8.10 8.30
N GLY A 305 -13.10 6.89 8.55
CA GLY A 305 -11.91 6.69 9.36
C GLY A 305 -10.68 7.40 8.78
N PHE A 306 -10.40 7.24 7.49
CA PHE A 306 -9.31 7.94 6.81
C PHE A 306 -9.47 9.47 6.84
N TRP A 307 -10.71 9.94 6.80
CA TRP A 307 -11.02 11.36 6.77
C TRP A 307 -10.81 12.02 8.14
N PHE A 308 -11.31 11.38 9.21
CA PHE A 308 -11.47 12.02 10.52
C PHE A 308 -10.70 11.37 11.67
N MET A 309 -10.26 10.12 11.58
CA MET A 309 -9.67 9.42 12.74
C MET A 309 -8.24 9.91 13.04
N SER A 310 -7.91 10.00 14.33
CA SER A 310 -6.56 10.30 14.81
C SER A 310 -5.66 9.05 14.78
N SER A 311 -4.36 9.24 14.54
CA SER A 311 -3.33 8.21 14.67
C SER A 311 -2.70 8.15 16.06
N THR A 312 -3.06 9.05 16.97
CA THR A 312 -2.62 9.09 18.37
C THR A 312 -3.81 9.23 19.31
N LEU A 313 -3.65 8.74 20.54
CA LEU A 313 -4.67 8.88 21.59
C LEU A 313 -4.52 10.18 22.40
N GLU A 314 -3.32 10.79 22.39
CA GLU A 314 -3.00 11.95 23.24
C GLU A 314 -3.47 13.29 22.64
N PHE A 315 -3.44 13.40 21.31
CA PHE A 315 -3.83 14.61 20.60
C PHE A 315 -4.47 14.26 19.25
N TYR A 316 -5.11 15.23 18.62
CA TYR A 316 -5.70 15.02 17.31
C TYR A 316 -4.64 15.09 16.21
N ASN A 317 -4.32 13.94 15.61
CA ASN A 317 -3.38 13.83 14.50
C ASN A 317 -4.00 13.01 13.36
N PRO A 318 -4.73 13.64 12.42
CA PRO A 318 -5.30 12.92 11.29
C PRO A 318 -4.20 12.28 10.44
N ILE A 319 -4.49 11.10 9.89
CA ILE A 319 -3.52 10.37 9.06
C ILE A 319 -3.01 11.24 7.90
N TYR A 320 -1.71 11.17 7.64
CA TYR A 320 -1.12 11.84 6.49
C TYR A 320 -1.73 11.34 5.17
N LEU A 321 -1.98 12.25 4.23
CA LEU A 321 -2.65 11.97 2.96
C LEU A 321 -1.65 11.39 1.95
N ASN A 322 -1.23 10.14 2.17
CA ASN A 322 -0.38 9.40 1.25
C ASN A 322 -1.21 8.38 0.44
N PRO A 323 -1.02 8.25 -0.89
CA PRO A 323 -1.72 7.26 -1.71
C PRO A 323 -1.59 5.82 -1.18
N ARG A 324 -0.49 5.47 -0.49
CA ARG A 324 -0.32 4.13 0.10
C ARG A 324 -1.45 3.77 1.07
N HIS A 325 -1.97 4.74 1.82
CA HIS A 325 -3.03 4.49 2.79
C HIS A 325 -4.40 4.26 2.14
N LEU A 326 -4.54 4.62 0.86
CA LEU A 326 -5.77 4.47 0.10
C LEU A 326 -5.88 3.12 -0.61
N ILE A 327 -4.80 2.32 -0.65
CA ILE A 327 -4.81 1.07 -1.43
C ILE A 327 -5.82 0.05 -0.89
N ILE A 328 -6.12 0.09 0.42
CA ILE A 328 -7.15 -0.75 1.05
C ILE A 328 -8.58 -0.41 0.61
N LEU A 329 -8.80 0.74 -0.04
CA LEU A 329 -10.10 1.10 -0.59
C LEU A 329 -10.37 0.40 -1.93
N VAL A 330 -9.32 0.09 -2.71
CA VAL A 330 -9.43 -0.44 -4.08
C VAL A 330 -10.31 -1.69 -4.17
N PRO A 331 -10.18 -2.70 -3.28
CA PRO A 331 -11.02 -3.89 -3.35
C PRO A 331 -12.51 -3.56 -3.13
N MET A 332 -12.81 -2.71 -2.14
CA MET A 332 -14.20 -2.30 -1.83
C MET A 332 -14.81 -1.49 -2.97
N LEU A 333 -14.05 -0.52 -3.48
CA LEU A 333 -14.44 0.31 -4.61
C LEU A 333 -14.71 -0.57 -5.85
N SER A 334 -13.80 -1.49 -6.19
CA SER A 334 -13.94 -2.38 -7.35
C SER A 334 -15.17 -3.28 -7.25
N MET A 335 -15.47 -3.82 -6.07
CA MET A 335 -16.68 -4.60 -5.82
C MET A 335 -17.95 -3.75 -6.01
N LEU A 336 -17.98 -2.54 -5.45
CA LEU A 336 -19.14 -1.65 -5.55
C LEU A 336 -19.32 -1.10 -6.97
N ILE A 337 -18.25 -0.87 -7.72
CA ILE A 337 -18.30 -0.51 -9.14
C ILE A 337 -18.97 -1.64 -9.94
N ALA A 338 -18.57 -2.90 -9.73
CA ALA A 338 -19.18 -4.03 -10.41
C ALA A 338 -20.67 -4.18 -10.07
N LEU A 339 -21.02 -4.14 -8.77
CA LEU A 339 -22.40 -4.24 -8.30
C LEU A 339 -23.29 -3.08 -8.78
N GLY A 340 -22.71 -1.89 -8.91
CA GLY A 340 -23.38 -0.68 -9.39
C GLY A 340 -23.44 -0.54 -10.91
N TRP A 341 -22.75 -1.40 -11.67
CA TRP A 341 -22.47 -1.19 -13.09
C TRP A 341 -23.73 -1.02 -13.94
N ASN A 342 -24.69 -1.94 -13.81
CA ASN A 342 -25.93 -1.88 -14.59
C ASN A 342 -26.79 -0.67 -14.20
N LYS A 343 -26.72 -0.22 -12.94
CA LYS A 343 -27.56 0.87 -12.42
C LYS A 343 -27.25 2.20 -13.11
N TRP A 344 -25.97 2.54 -13.27
CA TRP A 344 -25.61 3.78 -13.95
C TRP A 344 -25.73 3.65 -15.47
N LYS A 345 -25.42 2.47 -16.03
CA LYS A 345 -25.48 2.22 -17.47
C LYS A 345 -26.89 2.45 -18.04
N TYR A 346 -27.92 2.02 -17.32
CA TYR A 346 -29.32 2.14 -17.78
C TYR A 346 -30.06 3.36 -17.22
N SER A 347 -29.47 4.13 -16.32
CA SER A 347 -30.12 5.30 -15.72
C SER A 347 -29.51 6.61 -16.21
N GLY A 348 -30.28 7.41 -16.96
CA GLY A 348 -29.85 8.73 -17.43
C GLY A 348 -29.43 9.67 -16.30
N ARG A 349 -30.13 9.63 -15.15
CA ARG A 349 -29.79 10.44 -13.97
C ARG A 349 -28.41 10.12 -13.43
N TRP A 350 -28.07 8.84 -13.29
CA TRP A 350 -26.74 8.43 -12.85
C TRP A 350 -25.64 8.80 -13.83
N LYS A 351 -25.90 8.72 -15.14
CA LYS A 351 -24.93 9.20 -16.14
C LYS A 351 -24.63 10.69 -15.95
N ILE A 352 -25.65 11.52 -15.74
CA ILE A 352 -25.47 12.96 -15.48
C ILE A 352 -24.63 13.17 -14.22
N TYR A 353 -24.98 12.54 -13.10
CA TYR A 353 -24.22 12.69 -11.85
C TYR A 353 -22.75 12.26 -11.99
N MET A 354 -22.49 11.13 -12.64
CA MET A 354 -21.12 10.65 -12.85
C MET A 354 -20.33 11.56 -13.80
N VAL A 355 -20.93 12.02 -14.89
CA VAL A 355 -20.28 12.98 -15.80
C VAL A 355 -19.95 14.28 -15.06
N SER A 356 -20.90 14.85 -14.30
CA SER A 356 -20.65 16.06 -13.53
C SER A 356 -19.52 15.91 -12.51
N LEU A 357 -19.47 14.78 -11.79
CA LEU A 357 -18.39 14.52 -10.83
C LEU A 357 -17.03 14.28 -11.50
N LEU A 358 -16.99 13.63 -12.66
CA LEU A 358 -15.73 13.45 -13.42
C LEU A 358 -15.24 14.78 -14.02
N LEU A 359 -16.16 15.64 -14.47
CA LEU A 359 -15.82 17.00 -14.90
C LEU A 359 -15.35 17.88 -13.73
N LEU A 360 -15.90 17.71 -12.53
CA LEU A 360 -15.37 18.34 -11.32
C LEU A 360 -13.93 17.87 -11.05
N GLY A 361 -13.67 16.57 -11.13
CA GLY A 361 -12.31 16.01 -11.01
C GLY A 361 -11.36 16.60 -12.06
N THR A 362 -11.84 16.75 -13.30
CA THR A 362 -11.08 17.40 -14.39
C THR A 362 -10.75 18.86 -14.05
N GLY A 363 -11.72 19.63 -13.55
CA GLY A 363 -11.52 21.01 -13.14
C GLY A 363 -10.52 21.14 -11.99
N ILE A 364 -10.61 20.28 -10.98
CA ILE A 364 -9.64 20.22 -9.88
C ILE A 364 -8.24 19.92 -10.42
N SER A 365 -8.07 18.92 -11.29
CA SER A 365 -6.78 18.59 -11.89
C SER A 365 -6.18 19.76 -12.69
N LEU A 366 -7.00 20.51 -13.44
CA LEU A 366 -6.54 21.69 -14.18
C LEU A 366 -6.07 22.81 -13.24
N VAL A 367 -6.77 23.03 -12.12
CA VAL A 367 -6.35 23.99 -11.08
C VAL A 367 -5.02 23.56 -10.43
N GLN A 368 -4.78 22.26 -10.28
CA GLN A 368 -3.51 21.70 -9.81
C GLN A 368 -2.41 21.66 -10.88
N MET A 369 -2.70 22.10 -12.11
CA MET A 369 -1.81 21.99 -13.27
C MET A 369 -1.41 20.54 -13.61
N ASP A 370 -2.22 19.55 -13.23
CA ASP A 370 -2.04 18.14 -13.57
C ASP A 370 -2.85 17.77 -14.82
N LEU A 371 -2.26 18.00 -15.99
CA LEU A 371 -2.88 17.68 -17.27
C LEU A 371 -3.16 16.18 -17.43
N LYS A 372 -2.34 15.31 -16.85
CA LYS A 372 -2.50 13.85 -16.98
C LYS A 372 -3.78 13.40 -16.30
N MET A 373 -4.02 13.88 -15.07
CA MET A 373 -5.26 13.57 -14.34
C MET A 373 -6.48 14.27 -14.94
N ALA A 374 -6.34 15.48 -15.49
CA ALA A 374 -7.42 16.15 -16.19
C ALA A 374 -7.88 15.34 -17.41
N VAL A 375 -6.94 14.91 -18.26
CA VAL A 375 -7.23 14.08 -19.44
C VAL A 375 -7.82 12.72 -19.03
N PHE A 376 -7.30 12.09 -17.98
CA PHE A 376 -7.81 10.82 -17.48
C PHE A 376 -9.28 10.90 -17.03
N ASN A 377 -9.63 11.90 -16.21
CA ASN A 377 -11.00 12.12 -15.75
C ASN A 377 -11.95 12.49 -16.90
N LEU A 378 -11.49 13.35 -17.82
CA LEU A 378 -12.26 13.75 -19.00
C LEU A 378 -12.54 12.55 -19.93
N ALA A 379 -11.54 11.70 -20.17
CA ALA A 379 -11.70 10.50 -20.98
C ALA A 379 -12.76 9.55 -20.38
N LEU A 380 -12.76 9.36 -19.07
CA LEU A 380 -13.80 8.58 -18.37
C LEU A 380 -15.17 9.27 -18.45
N ALA A 381 -15.25 10.59 -18.35
CA ALA A 381 -16.51 11.32 -18.51
C ALA A 381 -17.11 11.09 -19.91
N MET A 382 -16.28 11.11 -20.95
CA MET A 382 -16.67 10.81 -22.32
C MET A 382 -17.17 9.36 -22.45
N VAL A 383 -16.50 8.40 -21.82
CA VAL A 383 -16.97 7.00 -21.79
C VAL A 383 -18.36 6.87 -21.15
N VAL A 384 -18.62 7.56 -20.03
CA VAL A 384 -19.94 7.55 -19.39
C VAL A 384 -21.00 8.16 -20.32
N ARG A 385 -20.68 9.32 -20.92
CA ARG A 385 -21.57 10.05 -21.84
C ARG A 385 -21.94 9.25 -23.09
N PHE A 386 -20.99 8.49 -23.64
CA PHE A 386 -21.12 7.70 -24.87
C PHE A 386 -21.21 6.18 -24.61
N SER A 387 -21.65 5.79 -23.42
CA SER A 387 -21.81 4.39 -23.00
C SER A 387 -22.81 3.55 -23.83
N ASN A 388 -23.55 4.18 -24.75
CA ASN A 388 -24.45 3.50 -25.68
C ASN A 388 -23.73 2.96 -26.93
N LEU A 389 -22.48 3.36 -27.19
CA LEU A 389 -21.70 2.88 -28.34
C LEU A 389 -21.32 1.41 -28.16
N LYS A 390 -21.43 0.59 -29.21
CA LYS A 390 -21.10 -0.86 -29.16
C LYS A 390 -19.69 -1.15 -28.62
N PHE A 391 -18.73 -0.28 -28.93
CA PHE A 391 -17.32 -0.42 -28.57
C PHE A 391 -16.91 0.29 -27.27
N TYR A 392 -17.84 0.85 -26.50
CA TYR A 392 -17.51 1.53 -25.24
C TYR A 392 -16.66 0.69 -24.26
N PRO A 393 -16.82 -0.65 -24.12
CA PRO A 393 -16.01 -1.42 -23.18
C PRO A 393 -14.53 -1.43 -23.58
N VAL A 394 -14.22 -1.38 -24.88
CA VAL A 394 -12.84 -1.30 -25.39
C VAL A 394 -12.20 0.00 -24.92
N PHE A 395 -12.92 1.12 -25.00
CA PHE A 395 -12.42 2.41 -24.50
C PHE A 395 -12.20 2.39 -22.98
N VAL A 396 -13.10 1.78 -22.20
CA VAL A 396 -12.90 1.61 -20.74
C VAL A 396 -11.62 0.83 -20.47
N VAL A 397 -11.41 -0.29 -21.16
CA VAL A 397 -10.22 -1.13 -21.01
C VAL A 397 -8.96 -0.35 -21.36
N LEU A 398 -8.93 0.35 -22.50
CA LEU A 398 -7.77 1.13 -22.93
C LEU A 398 -7.43 2.23 -21.92
N ILE A 399 -8.41 3.01 -21.48
CA ILE A 399 -8.20 4.13 -20.54
C ILE A 399 -7.64 3.63 -19.21
N LEU A 400 -8.01 2.44 -18.75
CA LEU A 400 -7.55 1.90 -17.47
C LEU A 400 -6.24 1.09 -17.58
N VAL A 401 -6.08 0.28 -18.63
CA VAL A 401 -4.91 -0.60 -18.81
C VAL A 401 -3.68 0.17 -19.30
N VAL A 402 -3.84 1.16 -20.19
CA VAL A 402 -2.69 1.88 -20.76
C VAL A 402 -1.87 2.62 -19.69
N PRO A 403 -2.48 3.40 -18.76
CA PRO A 403 -1.71 4.04 -17.68
C PRO A 403 -1.00 3.02 -16.78
N ALA A 404 -1.63 1.88 -16.48
CA ALA A 404 -1.01 0.82 -15.70
C ALA A 404 0.24 0.26 -16.41
N LEU A 405 0.16 -0.03 -17.71
CA LEU A 405 1.31 -0.54 -18.46
C LEU A 405 2.41 0.51 -18.65
N ILE A 406 2.06 1.78 -18.88
CA ILE A 406 3.04 2.88 -19.01
C ILE A 406 3.77 3.16 -17.68
N ALA A 407 3.14 2.88 -16.55
CA ALA A 407 3.77 3.05 -15.24
C ALA A 407 5.03 2.17 -15.05
N ILE A 408 5.08 1.00 -15.70
CA ILE A 408 6.22 0.07 -15.61
C ILE A 408 7.52 0.71 -16.13
N PRO A 409 7.64 1.08 -17.41
CA PRO A 409 8.87 1.67 -17.93
C PRO A 409 9.16 3.04 -17.29
N TYR A 410 8.13 3.77 -16.86
CA TYR A 410 8.32 5.01 -16.12
C TYR A 410 9.07 4.78 -14.80
N GLN A 411 8.63 3.83 -13.98
CA GLN A 411 9.27 3.52 -12.69
C GLN A 411 10.66 2.90 -12.88
N GLN A 412 10.82 2.01 -13.85
CA GLN A 412 12.12 1.42 -14.19
C GLN A 412 13.13 2.48 -14.64
N LYS A 413 12.72 3.44 -15.47
CA LYS A 413 13.58 4.55 -15.90
C LYS A 413 13.90 5.50 -14.74
N LEU A 414 12.94 5.73 -13.85
CA LEU A 414 13.11 6.62 -12.70
C LEU A 414 14.14 6.06 -11.70
N LYS A 415 14.07 4.76 -11.40
CA LYS A 415 14.98 4.12 -10.43
C LYS A 415 16.26 3.58 -11.07
N GLN A 416 16.20 2.98 -12.25
CA GLN A 416 17.34 2.27 -12.85
C GLN A 416 18.00 1.27 -11.87
N TYR A 417 17.16 0.49 -11.17
CA TYR A 417 17.60 -0.35 -10.05
C TYR A 417 18.69 -1.36 -10.44
N ASP A 418 18.57 -2.02 -11.61
CA ASP A 418 19.59 -2.97 -12.08
C ASP A 418 20.95 -2.29 -12.30
N LEU A 419 20.93 -1.05 -12.79
CA LEU A 419 22.13 -0.25 -12.99
C LEU A 419 22.75 0.16 -11.65
N LEU A 420 21.92 0.49 -10.65
CA LEU A 420 22.36 0.74 -9.28
C LEU A 420 23.07 -0.47 -8.69
N ILE A 421 22.43 -1.65 -8.72
CA ILE A 421 23.02 -2.88 -8.18
C ILE A 421 24.32 -3.22 -8.91
N LYS A 422 24.34 -3.12 -10.24
CA LYS A 422 25.56 -3.36 -11.03
C LYS A 422 26.68 -2.38 -10.67
N THR A 423 26.37 -1.09 -10.53
CA THR A 423 27.35 -0.07 -10.18
C THR A 423 27.88 -0.29 -8.78
N LEU A 424 27.01 -0.54 -7.78
CA LEU A 424 27.42 -0.85 -6.42
C LEU A 424 28.38 -2.04 -6.38
N ARG A 425 28.05 -3.15 -7.05
CA ARG A 425 28.94 -4.34 -7.10
C ARG A 425 30.28 -4.04 -7.76
N VAL A 426 30.29 -3.30 -8.86
CA VAL A 426 31.53 -2.93 -9.55
C VAL A 426 32.39 -2.02 -8.68
N GLU A 427 31.79 -1.05 -8.01
CA GLU A 427 32.51 -0.10 -7.17
C GLU A 427 33.03 -0.71 -5.88
N THR A 428 32.30 -1.66 -5.30
CA THR A 428 32.72 -2.32 -4.06
C THR A 428 33.73 -3.44 -4.31
N GLN A 429 33.70 -4.12 -5.45
CA GLN A 429 34.63 -5.21 -5.79
C GLN A 429 35.96 -4.72 -6.37
N LYS A 430 35.99 -3.57 -7.07
CA LYS A 430 37.24 -3.03 -7.67
C LYS A 430 38.24 -2.50 -6.64
N THR A 431 37.85 -2.42 -5.39
CA THR A 431 38.64 -1.90 -4.29
C THR A 431 39.55 -3.00 -3.76
N ASP A 432 40.72 -3.20 -4.40
CA ASP A 432 41.82 -4.01 -3.86
C ASP A 432 42.32 -3.45 -2.50
N SER A 433 42.09 -2.15 -2.28
CA SER A 433 42.18 -1.40 -1.03
C SER A 433 40.78 -1.29 -0.41
N LYS A 434 40.62 -1.48 0.91
CA LYS A 434 39.35 -1.25 1.63
C LYS A 434 38.97 0.24 1.69
N GLU A 435 38.83 0.91 0.55
CA GLU A 435 38.52 2.34 0.49
C GLU A 435 37.05 2.58 0.82
N ALA A 436 36.82 3.61 1.64
CA ALA A 436 35.48 4.04 1.99
C ALA A 436 34.75 4.62 0.77
N ILE A 437 33.50 4.18 0.59
CA ILE A 437 32.56 4.72 -0.38
C ILE A 437 31.48 5.47 0.39
N TYR A 438 31.54 6.79 0.34
CA TYR A 438 30.51 7.65 0.95
C TYR A 438 29.28 7.71 0.04
N THR A 439 28.11 7.44 0.61
CA THR A 439 26.84 7.31 -0.11
C THR A 439 25.67 7.86 0.71
N HIS A 440 24.51 7.97 0.08
CA HIS A 440 23.23 8.30 0.72
C HIS A 440 22.89 7.39 1.91
N SER A 441 22.21 7.96 2.91
CA SER A 441 21.81 7.25 4.14
C SER A 441 20.84 6.12 3.85
N PHE A 442 19.90 6.31 2.92
CA PHE A 442 18.98 5.25 2.54
C PHE A 442 19.67 4.07 1.83
N LEU A 443 20.79 4.30 1.13
CA LEU A 443 21.59 3.22 0.51
C LEU A 443 22.35 2.43 1.58
N ASP A 444 22.94 3.12 2.57
CA ASP A 444 23.56 2.48 3.73
C ASP A 444 22.54 1.63 4.51
N PHE A 445 21.37 2.19 4.83
CA PHE A 445 20.28 1.47 5.49
C PHE A 445 19.87 0.19 4.72
N SER A 446 19.93 0.24 3.40
CA SER A 446 19.48 -0.83 2.50
C SER A 446 20.58 -1.82 2.11
N LYS A 447 21.84 -1.63 2.52
CA LYS A 447 22.99 -2.40 2.01
C LYS A 447 22.87 -3.91 2.18
N LYS A 448 22.23 -4.38 3.26
CA LYS A 448 21.98 -5.82 3.51
C LYS A 448 20.98 -6.45 2.54
N VAL A 449 20.16 -5.63 1.89
CA VAL A 449 19.21 -6.05 0.84
C VAL A 449 19.83 -5.86 -0.54
N LEU A 450 20.57 -4.77 -0.76
CA LEU A 450 21.22 -4.46 -2.05
C LEU A 450 22.40 -5.38 -2.36
N LEU A 451 23.19 -5.71 -1.34
CA LEU A 451 24.40 -6.52 -1.44
C LEU A 451 24.30 -7.71 -0.47
N PRO A 452 23.34 -8.63 -0.68
CA PRO A 452 23.11 -9.73 0.25
C PRO A 452 24.36 -10.59 0.35
N GLU A 453 24.73 -10.97 1.58
CA GLU A 453 25.83 -11.90 1.90
C GLU A 453 27.25 -11.39 1.61
N ASP A 454 27.40 -10.17 1.11
CA ASP A 454 28.69 -9.51 0.91
C ASP A 454 28.99 -8.51 2.04
N SER A 455 29.49 -9.02 3.18
CA SER A 455 29.78 -8.19 4.36
C SER A 455 30.86 -7.15 4.10
N ILE A 456 31.86 -7.48 3.28
CA ILE A 456 32.97 -6.58 2.95
C ILE A 456 32.44 -5.37 2.19
N SER A 457 31.64 -5.60 1.13
CA SER A 457 31.04 -4.50 0.37
C SER A 457 30.05 -3.67 1.22
N GLN A 458 29.36 -4.29 2.18
CA GLN A 458 28.49 -3.58 3.11
C GLN A 458 29.27 -2.69 4.10
N GLU A 459 30.45 -3.12 4.55
CA GLU A 459 31.26 -2.37 5.52
C GLU A 459 31.89 -1.11 4.92
N ILE A 460 32.25 -1.15 3.63
CA ILE A 460 32.87 0.01 2.95
C ILE A 460 31.86 1.07 2.50
N LEU A 461 30.55 0.76 2.48
CA LEU A 461 29.50 1.74 2.24
C LEU A 461 29.24 2.51 3.55
N ILE A 462 29.57 3.80 3.54
CA ILE A 462 29.48 4.70 4.69
C ILE A 462 28.49 5.82 4.34
N PRO A 463 27.57 6.20 5.23
CA PRO A 463 26.65 7.29 4.94
C PRO A 463 27.38 8.65 4.94
N MET A 464 26.94 9.56 4.07
CA MET A 464 27.56 10.88 3.86
C MET A 464 27.60 11.75 5.13
N TYR A 465 26.69 11.57 6.10
CA TYR A 465 26.72 12.34 7.36
C TYR A 465 27.80 11.86 8.36
N GLN A 466 28.46 10.72 8.11
CA GLN A 466 29.53 10.19 8.96
C GLN A 466 30.92 10.62 8.46
N LEU A 467 31.08 11.90 8.12
CA LEU A 467 32.39 12.44 7.74
C LEU A 467 33.33 12.48 8.96
N PRO A 468 34.60 12.04 8.81
CA PRO A 468 35.58 12.21 9.87
C PRO A 468 35.80 13.70 10.11
N LYS A 469 35.80 14.10 11.38
CA LYS A 469 36.06 15.51 11.79
C LYS A 469 37.53 15.76 12.08
N ASP A 470 38.27 14.73 12.48
CA ASP A 470 39.70 14.80 12.79
C ASP A 470 40.52 14.54 11.52
N PRO A 471 41.39 15.47 11.08
CA PRO A 471 42.30 15.26 9.95
C PRO A 471 43.13 13.98 10.06
N GLY A 472 43.45 13.52 11.26
CA GLY A 472 44.19 12.26 11.48
C GLY A 472 43.43 11.01 11.05
N GLN A 473 42.11 11.10 10.86
CA GLN A 473 41.23 10.00 10.45
C GLN A 473 40.86 10.05 8.96
N PHE A 474 41.40 11.00 8.21
CA PHE A 474 41.05 11.17 6.80
C PHE A 474 41.62 10.02 5.96
N PRO A 475 40.79 9.30 5.18
CA PRO A 475 41.29 8.28 4.28
C PRO A 475 42.16 8.90 3.18
N LYS A 476 43.26 8.23 2.80
CA LYS A 476 44.16 8.72 1.75
C LYS A 476 43.46 8.86 0.39
N GLN A 477 42.55 7.94 0.11
CA GLN A 477 41.68 7.93 -1.06
C GLN A 477 40.28 7.51 -0.63
N LEU A 478 39.28 8.12 -1.25
CA LEU A 478 37.88 7.77 -1.03
C LEU A 478 37.09 7.88 -2.32
N LYS A 479 35.92 7.25 -2.33
CA LYS A 479 34.92 7.44 -3.37
C LYS A 479 33.67 8.07 -2.78
N VAL A 480 32.97 8.83 -3.62
CA VAL A 480 31.61 9.30 -3.32
C VAL A 480 30.68 8.81 -4.41
N LEU A 481 29.62 8.12 -4.01
CA LEU A 481 28.56 7.61 -4.89
C LEU A 481 27.27 8.37 -4.58
N ILE A 482 26.82 9.17 -5.55
CA ILE A 482 25.54 9.88 -5.51
C ILE A 482 24.57 9.16 -6.43
N TYR A 483 23.35 8.94 -5.94
CA TYR A 483 22.29 8.26 -6.70
C TYR A 483 21.09 9.19 -6.82
N ASP A 484 20.98 9.87 -7.96
CA ASP A 484 20.05 10.98 -8.27
C ASP A 484 18.58 10.69 -7.91
N TYR A 485 18.19 9.42 -7.75
CA TYR A 485 16.86 9.05 -7.26
C TYR A 485 16.56 9.61 -5.85
N TYR A 486 17.57 10.00 -5.06
CA TYR A 486 17.36 10.69 -3.78
C TYR A 486 16.50 11.96 -3.93
N LEU A 487 16.61 12.69 -5.05
CA LEU A 487 15.78 13.87 -5.31
C LEU A 487 14.28 13.57 -5.35
N HIS A 488 13.93 12.31 -5.63
CA HIS A 488 12.56 11.84 -5.65
C HIS A 488 12.14 11.17 -4.34
N ALA A 489 13.04 10.42 -3.71
CA ALA A 489 12.71 9.60 -2.54
C ALA A 489 12.99 10.30 -1.20
N TYR A 490 14.10 11.04 -1.12
CA TYR A 490 14.66 11.67 0.09
C TYR A 490 15.32 13.02 -0.26
N PRO A 491 14.57 14.01 -0.76
CA PRO A 491 15.12 15.31 -1.18
C PRO A 491 15.85 16.05 -0.04
N GLU A 492 15.54 15.74 1.22
CA GLU A 492 16.22 16.26 2.40
C GLU A 492 17.70 15.89 2.48
N GLU A 493 18.13 14.78 1.87
CA GLU A 493 19.54 14.38 1.81
C GLU A 493 20.39 15.30 0.92
N GLN A 494 19.78 16.27 0.22
CA GLN A 494 20.53 17.32 -0.48
C GLN A 494 21.49 18.06 0.47
N LYS A 495 21.11 18.24 1.74
CA LYS A 495 21.97 18.88 2.75
C LYS A 495 23.26 18.09 2.96
N ASP A 496 23.17 16.77 3.04
CA ASP A 496 24.32 15.88 3.23
C ASP A 496 25.21 15.91 1.98
N VAL A 497 24.62 15.95 0.79
CA VAL A 497 25.34 16.09 -0.49
C VAL A 497 26.10 17.43 -0.58
N ASP A 498 25.49 18.52 -0.12
CA ASP A 498 26.14 19.84 -0.11
C ASP A 498 27.27 19.89 0.94
N GLU A 499 27.06 19.30 2.11
CA GLU A 499 28.05 19.24 3.20
C GLU A 499 29.29 18.44 2.77
N ILE A 500 29.11 17.22 2.23
CA ILE A 500 30.24 16.42 1.75
C ILE A 500 30.96 17.10 0.59
N SER A 501 30.24 17.76 -0.33
CA SER A 501 30.86 18.50 -1.43
C SER A 501 31.77 19.62 -0.94
N ASN A 502 31.36 20.34 0.10
CA ASN A 502 32.16 21.40 0.72
C ASN A 502 33.39 20.84 1.46
N TRP A 503 33.22 19.72 2.17
CA TRP A 503 34.31 19.03 2.87
C TRP A 503 35.37 18.50 1.89
N LEU A 504 34.95 17.86 0.79
CA LEU A 504 35.83 17.33 -0.25
C LEU A 504 36.67 18.44 -0.91
N ARG A 505 36.05 19.59 -1.25
CA ARG A 505 36.78 20.72 -1.86
C ARG A 505 37.91 21.24 -0.98
N LYS A 506 37.74 21.21 0.34
CA LYS A 506 38.74 21.68 1.31
C LYS A 506 39.91 20.71 1.42
N HIS A 507 39.65 19.42 1.52
CA HIS A 507 40.65 18.44 1.95
C HIS A 507 41.14 17.49 0.85
N TYR A 508 40.45 17.40 -0.29
CA TYR A 508 40.75 16.42 -1.33
C TYR A 508 40.87 17.05 -2.72
N GLU A 509 41.63 16.39 -3.59
CA GLU A 509 41.69 16.62 -5.03
C GLU A 509 40.84 15.59 -5.76
N LEU A 510 40.04 16.05 -6.73
CA LEU A 510 39.24 15.17 -7.58
C LEU A 510 40.13 14.48 -8.61
N LEU A 511 40.17 13.15 -8.58
CA LEU A 511 40.92 12.35 -9.55
C LEU A 511 40.09 12.06 -10.81
N ARG A 512 38.87 11.57 -10.62
CA ARG A 512 37.94 11.28 -11.73
C ARG A 512 36.49 11.35 -11.28
N THR A 513 35.61 11.68 -12.21
CA THR A 513 34.16 11.54 -12.07
C THR A 513 33.60 10.87 -13.31
N TYR A 514 32.64 9.96 -13.12
CA TYR A 514 31.87 9.39 -14.21
C TYR A 514 30.42 9.20 -13.77
N LYS A 515 29.52 9.28 -14.75
CA LYS A 515 28.08 9.14 -14.55
C LYS A 515 27.58 7.94 -15.36
N THR A 516 26.88 7.05 -14.69
CA THR A 516 26.25 5.87 -15.28
C THR A 516 24.76 5.92 -14.98
N GLY A 517 23.97 6.44 -15.92
CA GLY A 517 22.55 6.68 -15.70
C GLY A 517 22.32 7.71 -14.59
N ASN A 518 21.54 7.35 -13.57
CA ASN A 518 21.22 8.19 -12.41
C ASN A 518 22.28 8.10 -11.29
N ILE A 519 23.45 7.52 -11.54
CA ILE A 519 24.48 7.29 -10.53
C ILE A 519 25.75 8.04 -10.93
N ILE A 520 26.28 8.82 -10.01
CA ILE A 520 27.52 9.58 -10.17
C ILE A 520 28.53 9.02 -9.19
N VAL A 521 29.70 8.63 -9.69
CA VAL A 521 30.81 8.17 -8.85
C VAL A 521 31.99 9.11 -9.05
N SER A 522 32.51 9.64 -7.94
CA SER A 522 33.67 10.54 -7.92
C SER A 522 34.76 9.98 -7.01
N GLU A 523 35.99 9.95 -7.52
CA GLU A 523 37.18 9.44 -6.84
C GLU A 523 38.06 10.60 -6.40
N TYR A 524 38.50 10.59 -5.15
CA TYR A 524 39.22 11.69 -4.51
C TYR A 524 40.51 11.21 -3.84
N ARG A 525 41.53 12.08 -3.81
CA ARG A 525 42.79 11.86 -3.09
C ARG A 525 43.02 12.98 -2.09
N LEU A 526 43.48 12.64 -0.89
CA LEU A 526 43.80 13.62 0.15
C LEU A 526 44.91 14.57 -0.36
N LYS A 527 44.73 15.88 -0.13
CA LYS A 527 45.68 16.95 -0.49
C LYS A 527 46.99 16.90 0.28
#